data_AF-A0A7K2QNQ6-F1
#
_entry.id   AF-A0A7K2QNQ6-F1
#
_cell.length_a   1.000
_cell.length_b   1.000
_cell.length_c   1.000
_cell.angle_alpha   90.00
_cell.angle_beta   90.00
_cell.angle_gamma   90.00
#
_symmetry.space_group_name_H-M   'P 1'
#
loop_
_entity.id
_entity.type
_entity.pdbx_description
1 polymer ?
#
loop_
_entity_poly.entity_id
_entity_poly.type
_entity_poly.pdbx_seq_one_letter_code
_entity_poly.pdbx_strand_id
1 'polypeptide(L)'
;MSIRPVRSSEPTQNAAAGNVVLVETLRLAVPLHIAELRDRPTNVLVAIASRSASVVGSMGDVLQFHSPKRGAAAEAFNALARGLAAAAIVTHGGVTFAGSHWCTVDACSGPDADHPQPDVTPS
;
A
#
# COMPACT_ATOMS: atom_id res chain seq x y z
N MET A 1 41.83 -21.71 -31.45
CA MET A 1 41.08 -21.91 -30.19
C MET A 1 40.90 -20.53 -29.57
N SER A 2 39.74 -19.89 -29.77
CA SER A 2 39.48 -18.48 -29.40
C SER A 2 38.48 -18.43 -28.26
N ILE A 3 38.93 -18.03 -27.07
CA ILE A 3 38.11 -17.91 -25.87
C ILE A 3 37.46 -16.52 -25.92
N ARG A 4 36.14 -16.48 -26.15
CA ARG A 4 35.35 -15.25 -26.03
C ARG A 4 35.20 -14.91 -24.54
N PRO A 5 35.35 -13.65 -24.12
CA PRO A 5 35.09 -13.28 -22.73
C PRO A 5 33.59 -13.35 -22.44
N VAL A 6 33.26 -13.97 -21.31
CA VAL A 6 31.92 -13.96 -20.70
C VAL A 6 31.61 -12.52 -20.29
N ARG A 7 30.53 -11.94 -20.82
CA ARG A 7 29.98 -10.68 -20.30
C ARG A 7 29.49 -10.92 -18.89
N SER A 8 30.11 -10.26 -17.91
CA SER A 8 29.58 -10.16 -16.56
C SER A 8 28.18 -9.55 -16.62
N SER A 9 27.18 -10.30 -16.19
CA SER A 9 25.83 -9.81 -15.96
C SER A 9 25.84 -8.83 -14.79
N GLU A 10 25.64 -7.54 -15.08
CA GLU A 10 25.33 -6.54 -14.06
C GLU A 10 24.02 -6.92 -13.33
N PRO A 11 23.98 -6.89 -11.99
CA PRO A 11 22.75 -7.12 -11.26
C PRO A 11 21.81 -5.91 -11.43
N THR A 12 20.62 -6.22 -11.91
CA THR A 12 19.33 -5.50 -11.93
C THR A 12 19.20 -4.27 -11.01
N GLN A 13 19.77 -3.12 -11.41
CA GLN A 13 19.49 -1.83 -10.74
C GLN A 13 18.01 -1.42 -10.84
N ASN A 14 17.24 -2.01 -11.77
CA ASN A 14 15.86 -1.64 -12.08
C ASN A 14 14.82 -2.20 -11.08
N ALA A 15 15.12 -3.32 -10.38
CA ALA A 15 14.17 -3.94 -9.44
C ALA A 15 14.11 -3.23 -8.08
N ALA A 16 15.24 -2.70 -7.60
CA ALA A 16 15.28 -1.92 -6.37
C ALA A 16 14.56 -0.57 -6.52
N ALA A 17 14.72 0.09 -7.68
CA ALA A 17 14.04 1.36 -7.98
C ALA A 17 12.52 1.24 -8.07
N GLY A 18 12.01 0.11 -8.59
CA GLY A 18 10.56 -0.13 -8.74
C GLY A 18 9.80 -0.12 -7.41
N ASN A 19 10.42 -0.60 -6.33
CA ASN A 19 9.79 -0.62 -5.01
C ASN A 19 9.81 0.77 -4.34
N VAL A 20 10.86 1.58 -4.58
CA VAL A 20 10.97 2.94 -4.05
C VAL A 20 9.86 3.82 -4.62
N VAL A 21 9.64 3.83 -5.94
CA VAL A 21 8.60 4.67 -6.56
C VAL A 21 7.21 4.30 -6.04
N LEU A 22 6.89 3.00 -5.92
CA LEU A 22 5.62 2.54 -5.38
C LEU A 22 5.41 3.07 -3.96
N VAL A 23 6.39 2.89 -3.07
CA VAL A 23 6.29 3.29 -1.67
C VAL A 23 6.18 4.81 -1.52
N GLU A 24 7.00 5.59 -2.23
CA GLU A 24 6.91 7.06 -2.18
C GLU A 24 5.55 7.56 -2.70
N THR A 25 5.01 6.93 -3.74
CA THR A 25 3.68 7.30 -4.26
C THR A 25 2.58 6.93 -3.26
N LEU A 26 2.70 5.80 -2.57
CA LEU A 26 1.76 5.40 -1.50
C LEU A 26 1.82 6.37 -0.31
N ARG A 27 3.00 6.88 0.06
CA ARG A 27 3.14 7.87 1.14
C ARG A 27 2.32 9.14 0.90
N LEU A 28 2.09 9.49 -0.37
CA LEU A 28 1.25 10.63 -0.76
C LEU A 28 -0.23 10.23 -0.94
N ALA A 29 -0.49 9.10 -1.59
CA ALA A 29 -1.86 8.70 -1.96
C ALA A 29 -2.69 8.18 -0.77
N VAL A 30 -2.07 7.46 0.17
CA VAL A 30 -2.79 6.88 1.31
C VAL A 30 -3.39 7.96 2.22
N PRO A 31 -2.66 9.02 2.64
CA PRO A 31 -3.25 10.10 3.42
C PRO A 31 -4.42 10.82 2.73
N LEU A 32 -4.34 11.02 1.41
CA LEU A 32 -5.44 11.60 0.64
C LEU A 32 -6.70 10.74 0.73
N HIS A 33 -6.57 9.43 0.53
CA HIS A 33 -7.70 8.52 0.69
C HIS A 33 -8.19 8.39 2.13
N ILE A 34 -7.32 8.51 3.14
CA ILE A 34 -7.77 8.57 4.54
C ILE A 34 -8.70 9.78 4.74
N ALA A 35 -8.32 10.95 4.24
CA ALA A 35 -9.16 12.15 4.32
C ALA A 35 -10.50 11.97 3.60
N GLU A 36 -10.52 11.36 2.42
CA GLU A 36 -11.76 11.08 1.66
C GLU A 36 -12.69 10.07 2.34
N LEU A 37 -12.12 9.10 3.07
CA LEU A 37 -12.84 7.97 3.65
C LEU A 37 -13.19 8.16 5.12
N ARG A 38 -12.61 9.15 5.81
CA ARG A 38 -12.69 9.34 7.27
C ARG A 38 -14.12 9.28 7.83
N ASP A 39 -15.08 9.88 7.12
CA ASP A 39 -16.47 9.96 7.58
C ASP A 39 -17.36 8.82 7.09
N ARG A 40 -16.76 7.76 6.51
CA ARG A 40 -17.52 6.60 6.03
C ARG A 40 -17.80 5.63 7.18
N PRO A 41 -18.97 4.96 7.18
CA PRO A 41 -19.28 3.92 8.15
C PRO A 41 -18.27 2.77 8.15
N THR A 42 -17.99 2.19 9.31
CA THR A 42 -17.01 1.09 9.48
C THR A 42 -17.29 -0.10 8.57
N ASN A 43 -18.55 -0.49 8.38
CA ASN A 43 -18.91 -1.59 7.48
C ASN A 43 -18.54 -1.28 6.00
N VAL A 44 -18.66 -0.02 5.58
CA VAL A 44 -18.25 0.43 4.25
C VAL A 44 -16.73 0.39 4.11
N LEU A 45 -16.01 0.83 5.14
CA LEU A 45 -14.54 0.79 5.18
C LEU A 45 -14.00 -0.64 5.11
N VAL A 46 -14.54 -1.55 5.90
CA VAL A 46 -14.18 -2.98 5.86
C VAL A 46 -14.44 -3.57 4.47
N ALA A 47 -15.57 -3.23 3.84
CA ALA A 47 -15.88 -3.68 2.49
C ALA A 47 -14.91 -3.12 1.44
N ILE A 48 -14.45 -1.87 1.60
CA ILE A 48 -13.40 -1.28 0.73
C ILE A 48 -12.08 -2.05 0.92
N ALA A 49 -11.62 -2.22 2.15
CA ALA A 49 -10.37 -2.92 2.45
C ALA A 49 -10.38 -4.35 1.88
N SER A 50 -11.48 -5.08 2.07
CA SER A 50 -11.64 -6.45 1.55
C SER A 50 -11.60 -6.51 0.02
N ARG A 51 -12.38 -5.68 -0.69
CA ARG A 51 -12.35 -5.62 -2.15
C ARG A 51 -10.97 -5.25 -2.69
N SER A 52 -10.32 -4.27 -2.07
CA SER A 52 -8.96 -3.86 -2.42
C SER A 52 -7.97 -5.00 -2.26
N ALA A 53 -8.06 -5.78 -1.18
CA ALA A 53 -7.20 -6.95 -0.97
C ALA A 53 -7.39 -7.99 -2.09
N SER A 54 -8.63 -8.23 -2.55
CA SER A 54 -8.89 -9.13 -3.68
C SER A 54 -8.27 -8.63 -4.99
N VAL A 55 -8.37 -7.32 -5.29
CA VAL A 55 -7.78 -6.73 -6.50
C VAL A 55 -6.26 -6.79 -6.45
N VAL A 56 -5.65 -6.41 -5.32
CA VAL A 56 -4.19 -6.46 -5.17
C VAL A 56 -3.68 -7.90 -5.23
N GLY A 57 -4.39 -8.86 -4.61
CA GLY A 57 -4.03 -10.27 -4.66
C GLY A 57 -4.07 -10.86 -6.08
N SER A 58 -4.97 -10.39 -6.94
CA SER A 58 -5.06 -10.84 -8.33
C SER A 58 -4.16 -10.07 -9.30
N MET A 59 -3.58 -8.94 -8.88
CA MET A 59 -2.79 -8.03 -9.72
C MET A 59 -1.40 -7.71 -9.14
N GLY A 60 -0.91 -8.51 -8.19
CA GLY A 60 0.37 -8.25 -7.52
C GLY A 60 1.56 -8.25 -8.50
N ASP A 61 1.49 -9.06 -9.55
CA ASP A 61 2.44 -9.10 -10.66
C ASP A 61 2.38 -7.83 -11.53
N VAL A 62 1.19 -7.26 -11.75
CA VAL A 62 0.99 -6.01 -12.50
C VAL A 62 1.70 -4.84 -11.82
N LEU A 63 1.71 -4.81 -10.48
CA LEU A 63 2.42 -3.78 -9.72
C LEU A 63 3.95 -3.93 -9.82
N GLN A 64 4.47 -5.14 -9.99
CA GLN A 64 5.91 -5.42 -9.98
C GLN A 64 6.54 -5.50 -11.37
N PHE A 65 5.81 -6.01 -12.36
CA PHE A 65 6.37 -6.43 -13.64
C PHE A 65 5.72 -5.77 -14.86
N HIS A 66 4.89 -4.75 -14.65
CA HIS A 66 4.15 -4.04 -15.71
C HIS A 66 3.13 -4.93 -16.44
N SER A 67 1.99 -4.35 -16.82
CA SER A 67 0.96 -5.06 -17.60
C SER A 67 0.82 -4.43 -18.98
N PRO A 68 0.66 -5.22 -20.05
CA PRO A 68 0.35 -4.70 -21.38
C PRO A 68 -1.06 -4.07 -21.45
N LYS A 69 -1.93 -4.36 -20.47
CA LYS A 69 -3.27 -3.75 -20.38
C LYS A 69 -3.15 -2.33 -19.85
N ARG A 70 -3.46 -1.35 -20.71
CA ARG A 70 -3.53 0.07 -20.34
C ARG A 70 -4.46 0.25 -19.14
N GLY A 71 -3.96 0.93 -18.09
CA GLY A 71 -4.71 1.24 -16.88
C GLY A 71 -4.64 0.20 -15.77
N ALA A 72 -4.16 -1.02 -16.03
CA ALA A 72 -4.13 -2.08 -15.01
C ALA A 72 -3.22 -1.74 -13.82
N ALA A 73 -2.05 -1.12 -14.06
CA ALA A 73 -1.18 -0.67 -12.98
C ALA A 73 -1.82 0.44 -12.12
N ALA A 74 -2.55 1.37 -12.74
CA ALA A 74 -3.26 2.43 -12.02
C ALA A 74 -4.45 1.86 -11.22
N GLU A 75 -5.18 0.90 -11.77
CA GLU A 75 -6.25 0.17 -11.07
C GLU A 75 -5.71 -0.55 -9.83
N ALA A 76 -4.63 -1.33 -9.99
CA ALA A 76 -4.00 -2.04 -8.88
C ALA A 76 -3.43 -1.08 -7.82
N PHE A 77 -2.78 0.01 -8.26
CA PHE A 77 -2.24 1.03 -7.36
C PHE A 77 -3.34 1.71 -6.55
N ASN A 78 -4.42 2.17 -7.21
CA ASN A 78 -5.53 2.84 -6.54
C ASN A 78 -6.25 1.87 -5.59
N ALA A 79 -6.40 0.61 -5.96
CA ALA A 79 -6.95 -0.41 -5.08
C ALA A 79 -6.06 -0.59 -3.83
N LEU A 80 -4.74 -0.68 -3.99
CA LEU A 80 -3.80 -0.78 -2.87
C LEU A 80 -3.86 0.44 -1.96
N ALA A 81 -3.72 1.65 -2.52
CA ALA A 81 -3.71 2.89 -1.74
C ALA A 81 -5.02 3.07 -0.96
N ARG A 82 -6.16 2.85 -1.62
CA ARG A 82 -7.48 2.97 -0.99
C ARG A 82 -7.75 1.87 0.04
N GLY A 83 -7.24 0.66 -0.19
CA GLY A 83 -7.33 -0.45 0.75
C GLY A 83 -6.54 -0.19 2.03
N LEU A 84 -5.29 0.29 1.89
CA LEU A 84 -4.46 0.71 3.02
C LEU A 84 -5.11 1.85 3.81
N ALA A 85 -5.67 2.85 3.12
CA ALA A 85 -6.38 3.95 3.78
C ALA A 85 -7.59 3.47 4.59
N ALA A 86 -8.44 2.61 4.00
CA ALA A 86 -9.59 2.06 4.72
C ALA A 86 -9.15 1.21 5.91
N ALA A 87 -8.11 0.39 5.74
CA ALA A 87 -7.54 -0.42 6.82
C ALA A 87 -6.95 0.45 7.94
N ALA A 88 -6.24 1.52 7.61
CA ALA A 88 -5.69 2.48 8.58
C ALA A 88 -6.76 3.14 9.46
N ILE A 89 -7.98 3.32 8.94
CA ILE A 89 -9.08 3.90 9.70
C ILE A 89 -9.74 2.88 10.64
N VAL A 90 -9.92 1.63 10.20
CA VAL A 90 -10.64 0.62 10.99
C VAL A 90 -9.75 -0.12 12.00
N THR A 91 -8.45 -0.18 11.74
CA THR A 91 -7.51 -0.89 12.60
C THR A 91 -6.99 0.05 13.68
N HIS A 92 -7.21 -0.33 14.94
CA HIS A 92 -6.58 0.37 16.06
C HIS A 92 -5.06 0.31 15.91
N GLY A 93 -4.40 1.47 15.99
CA GLY A 93 -2.97 1.59 15.74
C GLY A 93 -2.58 1.75 14.28
N GLY A 94 -3.54 1.80 13.34
CA GLY A 94 -3.25 2.01 11.92
C GLY A 94 -2.71 0.75 11.21
N VAL A 95 -2.00 0.95 10.10
CA VAL A 95 -1.44 -0.14 9.28
C VAL A 95 -0.02 0.15 8.83
N THR A 96 0.77 -0.92 8.67
CA THR A 96 2.13 -0.86 8.15
C THR A 96 2.26 -1.69 6.89
N PHE A 97 2.83 -1.11 5.83
CA PHE A 97 3.13 -1.81 4.58
C PHE A 97 4.40 -1.23 3.95
N ALA A 98 5.27 -2.13 3.46
CA ALA A 98 6.52 -1.77 2.77
C ALA A 98 7.38 -0.73 3.53
N GLY A 99 7.48 -0.88 4.86
CA GLY A 99 8.27 0.00 5.73
C GLY A 99 7.66 1.38 5.98
N SER A 100 6.43 1.64 5.50
CA SER A 100 5.67 2.86 5.80
C SER A 100 4.48 2.54 6.70
N HIS A 101 4.16 3.47 7.60
CA HIS A 101 3.08 3.35 8.56
C HIS A 101 2.05 4.46 8.33
N TRP A 102 0.76 4.13 8.42
CA TRP A 102 -0.33 5.10 8.33
C TRP A 102 -1.35 4.85 9.44
N CYS A 103 -1.70 5.93 10.14
CA CYS A 103 -2.64 5.92 11.25
C CYS A 103 -3.56 7.14 11.15
N THR A 104 -4.71 7.09 11.82
CA THR A 104 -5.64 8.23 11.94
C THR A 104 -5.22 9.23 13.01
N VAL A 105 -4.27 8.86 13.88
CA VAL A 105 -3.67 9.75 14.88
C VAL A 105 -2.71 10.71 14.20
N ASP A 106 -2.93 12.00 14.40
CA ASP A 106 -2.06 13.05 13.86
C ASP A 106 -0.63 12.89 14.39
N ALA A 107 0.36 13.00 13.50
CA ALA A 107 1.78 12.86 13.79
C ALA A 107 2.18 11.55 14.51
N CYS A 108 1.46 10.45 14.27
CA CYS A 108 1.83 9.12 14.76
C CYS A 108 3.28 8.78 14.39
N SER A 109 4.10 8.42 15.39
CA SER A 109 5.51 8.10 15.22
C SER A 109 5.77 6.70 14.66
N GLY A 110 4.75 5.84 14.59
CA GLY A 110 4.86 4.49 14.03
C GLY A 110 3.95 3.47 14.71
N PRO A 111 4.05 2.19 14.32
CA PRO A 111 3.18 1.12 14.83
C PRO A 111 3.32 0.86 16.33
N ASP A 112 4.49 1.16 16.90
CA ASP A 112 4.78 0.96 18.33
C ASP A 112 4.44 2.20 19.19
N ALA A 113 3.82 3.23 18.60
CA ALA A 113 3.39 4.41 19.33
C ALA A 113 2.22 4.08 20.28
N ASP A 114 2.07 4.87 21.34
CA ASP A 114 0.87 4.82 22.16
C ASP A 114 -0.33 5.36 21.36
N HIS A 115 -1.30 4.49 21.11
CA HIS A 115 -2.51 4.82 20.38
C HIS A 115 -3.70 4.98 21.34
N PRO A 116 -4.51 6.05 21.23
CA PRO A 116 -5.72 6.20 22.03
C PRO A 116 -6.61 4.97 21.86
N GLN A 117 -6.99 4.34 22.97
CA GLN A 117 -7.88 3.19 22.93
C GLN A 117 -9.19 3.57 22.21
N PRO A 118 -9.75 2.68 21.37
CA PRO A 118 -11.05 2.96 20.78
C PRO A 118 -12.07 3.10 21.91
N ASP A 119 -12.98 4.07 21.80
CA ASP A 119 -14.08 4.22 22.76
C ASP A 119 -14.90 2.92 22.78
N VAL A 120 -14.61 2.04 23.74
CA VAL A 120 -15.38 0.82 23.99
C VAL A 120 -16.70 1.27 24.60
N THR A 121 -17.65 1.64 23.75
CA THR A 121 -19.03 1.82 24.20
C THR A 121 -19.60 0.42 24.32
N PRO A 122 -19.91 -0.08 25.54
CA PRO A 122 -20.53 -1.40 25.67
C PRO A 122 -21.86 -1.38 24.91
N SER A 123 -22.00 -2.29 23.96
CA SER A 123 -23.26 -2.53 23.22
C SER A 123 -24.29 -3.23 24.10
#